data_AF-A0A401HZC0-F1
#
_entry.id   AF-A0A401HZC0-F1
#
_cell.length_a   1.000
_cell.length_b   1.000
_cell.length_c   1.000
_cell.angle_alpha   90.00
_cell.angle_beta   90.00
_cell.angle_gamma   90.00
#
_symmetry.space_group_name_H-M   'P 1'
#
loop_
_entity.id
_entity.type
_entity.pdbx_description
1 polymer ?
#
loop_
_entity_poly.entity_id
_entity_poly.type
_entity_poly.pdbx_seq_one_letter_code
_entity_poly.pdbx_strand_id
1 'polypeptide(L)' 'MQADGVTIVMVSHDIEFCASYGETCALVFDGSVISQGPARSFFAGNSFYTTAANRLARELWRDAVTVDDVIRRCRQESR' A
#
# COMPACT_ATOMS: atom_id res chain seq x y z
N MET A 1 8.56 9.48 5.86
CA MET A 1 8.84 10.57 4.91
C MET A 1 8.58 11.95 5.52
N GLN A 2 7.95 12.05 6.69
CA GLN A 2 7.87 13.33 7.41
C GLN A 2 9.14 13.60 8.21
N ALA A 3 9.83 14.68 7.87
CA ALA A 3 10.68 15.41 8.80
C ALA A 3 9.96 16.74 9.06
N ASP A 4 9.93 17.19 10.32
CA ASP A 4 9.57 18.57 10.70
C ASP A 4 8.08 19.00 10.64
N GLY A 5 7.13 18.07 10.78
CA GLY A 5 5.71 18.42 10.97
C GLY A 5 5.02 19.03 9.74
N VAL A 6 5.65 18.94 8.57
CA VAL A 6 5.07 19.38 7.30
C VAL A 6 4.17 18.30 6.69
N THR A 7 3.14 18.73 5.94
CA THR A 7 2.32 17.82 5.13
C THR A 7 2.90 17.72 3.73
N ILE A 8 3.17 16.50 3.27
CA ILE A 8 3.66 16.21 1.92
C ILE A 8 2.50 15.65 1.09
N VAL A 9 2.22 16.29 -0.04
CA VAL A 9 1.30 15.76 -1.05
C VAL A 9 2.13 15.28 -2.24
N MET A 10 1.94 14.03 -2.64
CA MET A 10 2.62 13.42 -3.77
C MET A 10 1.61 12.78 -4.71
N VAL A 11 1.90 12.84 -6.01
CA VAL A 11 1.19 12.10 -7.05
C VAL A 11 2.21 11.18 -7.75
N SER A 12 1.92 9.89 -7.77
CA SER A 12 2.75 8.89 -8.46
C SER A 12 1.87 7.83 -9.09
N HIS A 13 2.34 7.27 -10.20
CA HIS A 13 1.77 6.07 -10.82
C HIS A 13 2.39 4.78 -10.26
N ASP A 14 3.47 4.90 -9.49
CA ASP A 14 4.14 3.79 -8.85
C ASP A 14 3.39 3.40 -7.57
N ILE A 15 2.72 2.25 -7.61
CA ILE A 15 1.88 1.75 -6.52
C ILE A 15 2.76 1.25 -5.37
N GLU A 16 3.88 0.61 -5.67
CA GLU A 16 4.85 0.09 -4.73
C GLU A 16 5.46 1.22 -3.89
N PHE A 17 5.78 2.35 -4.53
CA PHE A 17 6.21 3.55 -3.86
C PHE A 17 5.11 4.10 -2.94
N CYS A 18 3.89 4.28 -3.46
CA CYS A 18 2.77 4.82 -2.69
C CYS A 18 2.46 3.94 -1.47
N ALA A 19 2.53 2.62 -1.63
CA ALA A 19 2.29 1.66 -0.55
C ALA A 19 3.37 1.65 0.53
N SER A 20 4.61 1.97 0.16
CA SER A 20 5.76 1.94 1.08
C SER A 20 5.93 3.23 1.87
N TYR A 21 5.62 4.38 1.26
CA TYR A 21 5.89 5.69 1.84
C TYR A 21 4.63 6.51 2.17
N GLY A 22 3.49 6.16 1.58
CA GLY A 22 2.22 6.84 1.83
C GLY A 22 1.64 6.50 3.20
N GLU A 23 1.13 7.52 3.88
CA GLU A 23 0.32 7.33 5.09
C GLU A 23 -1.17 7.15 4.72
N THR A 24 -1.67 8.05 3.87
CA THR A 24 -3.01 8.01 3.28
C THR A 24 -2.87 8.08 1.76
N CYS A 25 -3.66 7.29 1.03
CA CYS A 25 -3.69 7.29 -0.42
C CYS A 25 -5.11 7.54 -0.92
N ALA A 26 -5.20 8.16 -2.09
CA ALA A 26 -6.44 8.38 -2.81
C ALA A 26 -6.24 8.01 -4.29
N LEU A 27 -7.26 7.42 -4.90
CA LEU A 27 -7.33 7.17 -6.33
C LEU A 27 -8.23 8.22 -6.97
N VAL A 28 -7.66 8.95 -7.92
CA VAL A 28 -8.41 9.92 -8.74
C VAL A 28 -8.70 9.29 -10.09
N PHE A 29 -9.96 9.32 -10.48
CA PHE A 29 -10.43 8.88 -11.79
C PHE A 29 -11.57 9.80 -12.25
N ASP A 30 -11.56 10.18 -13.52
CA ASP A 30 -12.57 11.05 -14.13
C ASP A 30 -12.85 12.34 -13.31
N GLY A 31 -11.77 13.03 -12.93
CA GLY A 31 -11.85 14.28 -12.16
C GLY A 31 -12.32 14.14 -10.72
N SER A 32 -12.55 12.93 -10.21
CA SER A 32 -13.10 12.67 -8.88
C SER A 32 -12.24 11.71 -8.07
N VAL A 33 -12.25 11.84 -6.74
CA VAL A 33 -11.67 10.85 -5.84
C VAL A 33 -12.64 9.68 -5.72
N ILE A 34 -12.28 8.53 -6.31
CA ILE A 34 -13.14 7.34 -6.34
C ILE A 34 -12.85 6.36 -5.19
N SER A 35 -11.70 6.51 -4.52
CA SER A 35 -11.35 5.74 -3.33
C SER A 35 -10.29 6.48 -2.54
N GLN A 36 -10.33 6.39 -1.21
CA GLN A 36 -9.33 6.97 -0.32
C GLN A 36 -9.26 6.23 1.01
N GLY A 37 -8.10 6.25 1.67
CA GLY A 37 -7.94 5.74 3.02
C GLY A 37 -6.48 5.51 3.41
N PRO A 38 -6.23 4.96 4.61
CA PRO A 38 -4.88 4.59 5.02
C PRO A 38 -4.24 3.65 4.00
N ALA A 39 -2.96 3.91 3.65
CA ALA A 39 -2.30 3.22 2.53
C ALA A 39 -2.39 1.69 2.64
N ARG A 40 -2.16 1.14 3.83
CA ARG A 40 -2.24 -0.32 4.08
C ARG A 40 -3.61 -0.89 3.73
N SER A 41 -4.69 -0.35 4.29
CA SER A 41 -6.05 -0.82 4.00
C SER A 41 -6.46 -0.54 2.57
N PHE A 42 -6.02 0.59 2.01
CA PHE A 42 -6.32 1.02 0.66
C PHE A 42 -5.80 0.01 -0.38
N PHE A 43 -4.52 -0.38 -0.28
CA PHE A 43 -3.93 -1.33 -1.20
C PHE A 43 -4.36 -2.78 -0.91
N ALA A 44 -4.48 -3.18 0.35
CA ALA A 44 -4.97 -4.53 0.70
C ALA A 44 -6.42 -4.79 0.23
N GLY A 45 -7.25 -3.75 0.20
CA GLY A 45 -8.64 -3.83 -0.25
C GLY A 45 -8.82 -3.75 -1.78
N ASN A 46 -7.78 -3.38 -2.53
CA ASN A 46 -7.86 -3.20 -3.97
C ASN A 46 -7.45 -4.46 -4.73
N SER A 47 -8.14 -4.77 -5.83
CA SER A 47 -7.82 -5.94 -6.65
C SER A 47 -6.86 -5.64 -7.80
N PHE A 48 -7.01 -4.46 -8.42
CA PHE A 48 -6.21 -4.04 -9.57
C PHE A 48 -5.16 -2.99 -9.18
N TYR A 49 -5.54 -2.01 -8.35
CA TYR A 49 -4.66 -0.94 -7.89
C TYR A 49 -4.01 -1.32 -6.56
N THR A 50 -3.25 -2.41 -6.57
CA THR A 50 -2.51 -2.93 -5.41
C THR A 50 -1.15 -3.43 -5.84
N THR A 51 -0.26 -3.67 -4.87
CA THR A 51 1.12 -4.05 -5.12
C THR A 51 1.23 -5.48 -5.63
N ALA A 52 2.33 -5.79 -6.32
CA ALA A 52 2.66 -7.17 -6.68
C ALA A 52 2.75 -8.10 -5.45
N ALA A 53 3.32 -7.61 -4.35
CA ALA A 53 3.46 -8.36 -3.10
C ALA A 53 2.09 -8.78 -2.53
N ASN A 54 1.12 -7.86 -2.48
CA ASN A 54 -0.22 -8.18 -2.00
C ASN A 54 -0.90 -9.20 -2.93
N ARG A 55 -0.81 -9.03 -4.25
CA ARG A 55 -1.41 -9.97 -5.21
C ARG A 55 -0.92 -11.40 -5.03
N LEU A 56 0.36 -11.56 -4.72
CA LEU A 56 0.97 -12.87 -4.48
C LEU A 56 0.58 -13.46 -3.12
N ALA A 57 0.55 -12.63 -2.07
CA ALA A 57 0.46 -13.11 -0.69
C ALA A 57 -0.94 -13.05 -0.08
N ARG A 58 -1.91 -12.33 -0.67
CA ARG A 58 -3.21 -12.03 -0.03
C ARG A 58 -4.07 -13.23 0.37
N GLU A 59 -3.83 -14.39 -0.23
CA GLU A 59 -4.52 -15.63 0.15
C GLU A 59 -4.00 -16.20 1.47
N LEU A 60 -2.75 -15.88 1.82
CA LEU A 60 -2.13 -16.25 3.09
C LEU A 60 -2.22 -15.10 4.10
N TRP A 61 -1.86 -13.88 3.68
CA TRP A 61 -1.83 -12.67 4.51
C TRP A 61 -2.41 -11.48 3.75
N ARG A 62 -3.70 -11.19 3.99
CA ARG A 62 -4.40 -10.07 3.33
C ARG A 62 -3.76 -8.72 3.59
N ASP A 63 -3.11 -8.54 4.74
CA ASP A 63 -2.48 -7.30 5.20
C ASP A 63 -1.03 -7.16 4.75
N ALA A 64 -0.45 -8.16 4.08
CA ALA A 64 0.87 -8.05 3.48
C ALA A 64 0.77 -7.20 2.21
N VAL A 65 1.16 -5.93 2.30
CA VAL A 65 1.05 -4.98 1.20
C VAL A 65 2.40 -4.74 0.55
N THR A 66 3.51 -4.76 1.28
CA THR A 66 4.84 -4.58 0.68
C THR A 66 5.62 -5.89 0.65
N VAL A 67 6.70 -5.92 -0.15
CA VAL A 67 7.64 -7.05 -0.17
C VAL A 67 8.21 -7.30 1.24
N ASP A 68 8.52 -6.23 1.97
CA ASP A 68 9.02 -6.32 3.34
C ASP A 68 8.01 -6.97 4.30
N ASP A 69 6.71 -6.70 4.12
CA ASP A 69 5.68 -7.35 4.90
C ASP A 69 5.66 -8.87 4.65
N VAL A 70 5.77 -9.29 3.38
CA VAL A 70 5.84 -10.72 3.01
C VAL A 70 7.10 -11.38 3.58
N ILE A 71 8.26 -10.76 3.46
CA ILE A 71 9.52 -11.27 4.02
C ILE A 71 9.40 -11.45 5.54
N ARG A 72 8.81 -10.46 6.24
CA ARG A 72 8.58 -10.52 7.68
C ARG A 72 7.69 -11.70 8.05
N ARG A 73 6.59 -11.91 7.33
CA ARG A 73 5.66 -13.01 7.55
C ARG A 73 6.31 -14.38 7.32
N CYS A 74 7.03 -14.57 6.22
CA CYS A 74 7.75 -15.83 5.95
C CYS A 74 8.76 -16.19 7.06
N ARG A 75 9.48 -15.19 7.60
CA ARG A 75 10.43 -15.40 8.70
C ARG A 75 9.74 -15.79 10.01
N GLN A 76 8.50 -15.34 10.23
CA GLN A 76 7.74 -15.66 11.44
C GLN A 76 7.19 -17.10 11.41
N GLU A 77 6.71 -17.57 10.26
CA GLU A 77 6.21 -18.95 10.09
C GLU A 77 7.31 -20.02 10.02
N SER A 78 8.56 -19.61 9.77
CA SER A 78 9.71 -20.54 9.71
C SER A 78 10.29 -20.85 11.10
N ARG A 79 9.63 -20.42 12.18
CA ARG A 79 9.96 -20.71 13.58
C ARG A 79 8.87 -21.57 14.20
#